data_AF-A0A2D4FFE7-F1
#
_entry.id   AF-A0A2D4FFE7-F1
#
_cell.length_a   1.000
_cell.length_b   1.000
_cell.length_c   1.000
_cell.angle_alpha   90.00
_cell.angle_beta   90.00
_cell.angle_gamma   90.00
#
_symmetry.space_group_name_H-M   'P 1'
#
loop_
_entity.id
_entity.type
_entity.pdbx_description
1 polymer ?
#
loop_
_entity_poly.entity_id
_entity_poly.type
_entity_poly.pdbx_seq_one_letter_code
_entity_poly.pdbx_strand_id
1 'polypeptide(L)'
;EVSSEEEDEEMPEDTEELDHYEMKEEEPVEGKKAEDDGIGKENLAILEKIKKNQRQDYLNGAVSGSVQATDRLMKELRDIYRSASFKCGNYAVELMNDSLYDWNVKLLR
;
A
#
# COMPACT_ATOMS: atom_id res chain seq x y z
N GLU A 1 27.28 2.50 65.55
CA GLU A 1 27.62 3.71 64.79
C GLU A 1 27.52 3.33 63.32
N VAL A 2 26.41 3.73 62.67
CA VAL A 2 26.34 4.67 61.53
C VAL A 2 26.95 4.03 60.27
N SER A 3 26.18 3.43 59.36
CA SER A 3 25.22 3.99 58.38
C SER A 3 25.86 4.06 56.99
N SER A 4 25.01 3.86 55.97
CA SER A 4 25.19 4.18 54.54
C SER A 4 25.84 3.09 53.69
N GLU A 5 25.32 2.65 52.56
CA GLU A 5 24.12 2.95 51.74
C GLU A 5 24.15 1.81 50.69
N GLU A 6 23.18 0.88 50.67
CA GLU A 6 22.16 0.78 49.61
C GLU A 6 22.50 1.59 48.34
N GLU A 7 23.25 0.99 47.41
CA GLU A 7 23.31 1.46 46.02
C GLU A 7 22.34 0.64 45.18
N ASP A 8 21.31 1.38 44.75
CA ASP A 8 20.12 1.05 43.98
C ASP A 8 20.42 0.28 42.69
N GLU A 9 19.70 -0.83 42.51
CA GLU A 9 19.51 -1.47 41.21
C GLU A 9 18.51 -0.63 40.38
N GLU A 10 18.93 0.51 39.83
CA GLU A 10 18.17 1.18 38.76
C GLU A 10 18.80 0.84 37.41
N MET A 11 18.38 -0.29 36.84
CA MET A 11 18.45 -0.51 35.40
C MET A 11 17.59 0.58 34.74
N PRO A 12 18.15 1.52 33.96
CA PRO A 12 17.32 2.47 33.24
C PRO A 12 16.41 1.66 32.31
N GLU A 13 15.10 1.73 32.55
CA GLU A 13 14.09 1.26 31.63
C GLU A 13 14.37 1.94 30.28
N ASP A 14 14.84 1.14 29.32
CA ASP A 14 15.00 1.47 27.90
C ASP A 14 13.61 1.57 27.26
N THR A 15 12.76 2.40 27.86
CA THR A 15 11.43 2.74 27.39
C THR A 15 11.53 4.12 26.78
N GLU A 16 11.11 4.20 25.52
CA GLU A 16 10.74 5.43 24.80
C GLU A 16 11.80 6.10 23.90
N GLU A 17 12.63 5.30 23.21
CA GLU A 17 13.21 5.73 21.91
C GLU A 17 12.88 4.77 20.75
N LEU A 18 11.79 4.00 20.90
CA LEU A 18 11.11 3.33 19.78
C LEU A 18 10.06 4.26 19.13
N ASP A 19 10.23 5.57 19.29
CA ASP A 19 9.30 6.55 18.78
C ASP A 19 9.63 6.89 17.32
N HIS A 20 8.82 6.27 16.45
CA HIS A 20 8.49 6.74 15.11
C HIS A 20 9.64 6.64 14.09
N TYR A 21 9.81 5.45 13.51
CA TYR A 21 10.07 5.39 12.08
C TYR A 21 8.85 6.01 11.37
N GLU A 22 8.81 7.35 11.25
CA GLU A 22 8.18 7.97 10.09
C GLU A 22 8.83 7.30 8.89
N MET A 23 8.07 6.47 8.17
CA MET A 23 8.46 6.06 6.83
C MET A 23 8.71 7.37 6.07
N LYS A 24 9.99 7.74 5.92
CA LYS A 24 10.42 8.81 5.02
C LYS A 24 9.63 8.62 3.75
N GLU A 25 8.91 9.66 3.33
CA GLU A 25 8.19 9.68 2.06
C GLU A 25 9.09 9.01 1.02
N GLU A 26 8.70 7.83 0.54
CA GLU A 26 9.32 7.31 -0.66
C GLU A 26 9.07 8.37 -1.73
N GLU A 27 10.13 9.06 -2.10
CA GLU A 27 10.12 10.00 -3.21
C GLU A 27 9.41 9.36 -4.38
N PRO A 28 8.59 10.11 -5.14
CA PRO A 28 7.87 9.55 -6.26
C PRO A 28 8.88 8.98 -7.23
N VAL A 29 9.06 7.66 -7.22
CA VAL A 29 9.98 6.94 -8.10
C VAL A 29 9.77 7.47 -9.51
N GLU A 30 10.74 8.24 -9.99
CA GLU A 30 10.66 9.00 -11.25
C GLU A 30 10.43 8.09 -12.47
N GLY A 31 10.54 6.77 -12.29
CA GLY A 31 10.18 5.73 -13.24
C GLY A 31 8.67 5.45 -13.41
N LYS A 32 7.78 5.98 -12.56
CA LYS A 32 6.32 5.67 -12.61
C LYS A 32 5.65 6.03 -13.95
N LYS A 33 6.16 7.00 -14.70
CA LYS A 33 5.57 7.40 -16.00
C LYS A 33 5.66 6.33 -17.07
N ALA A 34 6.68 5.46 -17.04
CA ALA A 34 6.83 4.39 -18.02
C ALA A 34 5.88 3.21 -17.75
N GLU A 35 5.55 2.98 -16.48
CA GLU A 35 4.69 1.85 -16.08
C GLU A 35 3.22 2.08 -16.43
N ASP A 36 2.78 3.32 -16.53
CA ASP A 36 1.39 3.63 -16.89
C ASP A 36 1.20 3.81 -18.41
N ASP A 37 2.26 3.62 -19.20
CA ASP A 37 2.18 3.71 -20.66
C ASP A 37 1.29 2.60 -21.25
N GLY A 38 0.39 3.01 -22.14
CA GLY A 38 -0.62 2.14 -22.74
C GLY A 38 -1.82 1.81 -21.84
N ILE A 39 -2.00 2.44 -20.68
CA ILE A 39 -3.21 2.31 -19.84
C ILE A 39 -4.24 3.39 -20.23
N GLY A 40 -5.53 3.01 -20.32
CA GLY A 40 -6.62 3.95 -20.61
C GLY A 40 -6.85 4.97 -19.49
N LYS A 41 -7.31 6.19 -19.83
CA LYS A 41 -7.52 7.28 -18.84
C LYS A 41 -8.45 6.89 -17.69
N GLU A 42 -9.48 6.10 -17.98
CA GLU A 42 -10.45 5.62 -17.00
C GLU A 42 -9.79 4.67 -15.99
N ASN A 43 -9.00 3.73 -16.49
CA ASN A 43 -8.23 2.79 -15.67
C ASN A 43 -7.17 3.48 -14.83
N LEU A 44 -6.54 4.53 -15.38
CA LEU A 44 -5.57 5.34 -14.64
C LEU A 44 -6.22 6.07 -13.46
N ALA A 45 -7.43 6.60 -13.64
CA ALA A 45 -8.19 7.21 -12.55
C ALA A 45 -8.51 6.20 -11.42
N ILE A 46 -8.79 4.94 -11.77
CA ILE A 46 -9.00 3.87 -10.79
C ILE A 46 -7.70 3.60 -10.00
N LEU A 47 -6.56 3.49 -10.69
CA LEU A 47 -5.25 3.27 -10.03
C LEU A 47 -4.89 4.42 -9.07
N GLU A 48 -5.12 5.68 -9.47
CA GLU A 48 -4.90 6.84 -8.61
C GLU A 48 -5.84 6.86 -7.40
N LYS A 49 -7.10 6.46 -7.59
CA LYS A 49 -8.08 6.35 -6.50
C LYS A 49 -7.62 5.33 -5.45
N ILE A 50 -7.13 4.15 -5.88
CA ILE A 50 -6.63 3.11 -4.97
C ILE A 50 -5.41 3.61 -4.21
N LYS A 51 -4.42 4.21 -4.89
CA LYS A 51 -3.22 4.77 -4.22
C LYS A 51 -3.61 5.78 -3.13
N LYS A 52 -4.58 6.65 -3.42
CA LYS A 52 -5.08 7.63 -2.47
C LYS A 52 -5.77 6.97 -1.28
N ASN A 53 -6.65 5.99 -1.53
CA ASN A 53 -7.34 5.25 -0.47
C ASN A 53 -6.33 4.52 0.42
N GLN A 54 -5.33 3.86 -0.18
CA GLN A 54 -4.29 3.18 0.57
C GLN A 54 -3.53 4.14 1.50
N ARG A 55 -3.13 5.33 1.00
CA ARG A 55 -2.50 6.36 1.85
C ARG A 55 -3.41 6.76 3.02
N GLN A 56 -4.70 6.89 2.78
CA GLN A 56 -5.66 7.25 3.81
C GLN A 56 -5.84 6.12 4.85
N ASP A 57 -5.89 4.86 4.40
CA ASP A 57 -6.01 3.70 5.28
C ASP A 57 -4.78 3.53 6.17
N TYR A 58 -3.58 3.81 5.65
CA TYR A 58 -2.35 3.87 6.45
C TYR A 58 -2.44 4.93 7.56
N LEU A 59 -2.91 6.14 7.24
CA LEU A 59 -3.07 7.21 8.23
C LEU A 59 -4.12 6.88 9.29
N ASN A 60 -5.18 6.17 8.90
CA ASN A 60 -6.27 5.76 9.79
C ASN A 60 -5.96 4.48 10.58
N GLY A 61 -4.81 3.83 10.35
CA GLY A 61 -4.47 2.52 10.93
C GLY A 61 -5.36 1.38 10.47
N ALA A 62 -6.16 1.57 9.41
CA ALA A 62 -7.12 0.61 8.87
C ALA A 62 -6.56 -0.21 7.69
N VAL A 63 -5.23 -0.38 7.65
CA VAL A 63 -4.54 -1.03 6.55
C VAL A 63 -5.04 -2.45 6.35
N SER A 64 -5.49 -2.75 5.14
CA SER A 64 -5.86 -4.10 4.74
C SER A 64 -4.68 -4.83 4.09
N GLY A 65 -4.38 -6.03 4.60
CA GLY A 65 -3.33 -6.91 4.06
C GLY A 65 -1.89 -6.46 4.35
N SER A 66 -0.93 -7.02 3.60
CA SER A 66 0.50 -6.70 3.74
C SER A 66 1.00 -5.84 2.57
N VAL A 67 2.05 -5.05 2.81
CA VAL A 67 2.67 -4.19 1.78
C VAL A 67 3.00 -4.99 0.51
N GLN A 68 3.64 -6.16 0.68
CA GLN A 68 4.03 -7.02 -0.43
C GLN A 68 2.84 -7.52 -1.26
N ALA A 69 1.72 -7.86 -0.60
CA ALA A 69 0.52 -8.30 -1.30
C ALA A 69 -0.11 -7.15 -2.08
N THR A 70 -0.21 -5.97 -1.46
CA THR A 70 -0.70 -4.77 -2.11
C THR A 70 0.13 -4.41 -3.35
N ASP A 71 1.46 -4.41 -3.23
CA ASP A 71 2.35 -4.10 -4.34
C ASP A 71 2.18 -5.09 -5.49
N ARG A 72 2.06 -6.38 -5.17
CA ARG A 72 1.81 -7.42 -6.17
C ARG A 72 0.48 -7.19 -6.88
N LEU A 73 -0.61 -6.91 -6.16
CA LEU A 73 -1.93 -6.67 -6.73
C LEU A 73 -1.96 -5.40 -7.59
N MET A 74 -1.31 -4.32 -7.16
CA MET A 74 -1.16 -3.09 -7.95
C MET A 74 -0.42 -3.33 -9.26
N LYS A 75 0.58 -4.22 -9.26
CA LYS A 75 1.31 -4.60 -10.48
C LYS A 75 0.43 -5.42 -11.42
N GLU A 76 -0.25 -6.46 -10.93
CA GLU A 76 -1.14 -7.30 -11.74
C GLU A 76 -2.28 -6.48 -12.35
N LEU A 77 -2.88 -5.55 -11.59
CA LEU A 77 -3.95 -4.69 -12.10
C LEU A 77 -3.46 -3.79 -13.25
N ARG A 78 -2.23 -3.24 -13.13
CA ARG A 78 -1.60 -2.47 -14.20
C ARG A 78 -1.34 -3.32 -15.45
N ASP A 79 -0.83 -4.53 -15.27
CA ASP A 79 -0.56 -5.45 -16.38
C ASP A 79 -1.86 -5.86 -17.09
N ILE A 80 -2.94 -6.11 -16.35
CA ILE A 80 -4.29 -6.35 -16.89
C ILE A 80 -4.74 -5.16 -17.75
N TYR A 81 -4.67 -3.94 -17.24
CA TYR A 81 -5.11 -2.76 -17.97
C TYR A 81 -4.24 -2.44 -19.19
N ARG A 82 -2.97 -2.86 -19.21
CA ARG A 82 -2.11 -2.77 -20.40
C ARG A 82 -2.41 -3.87 -21.42
N SER A 83 -2.88 -5.03 -20.96
CA SER A 83 -3.07 -6.22 -21.79
C SER A 83 -4.03 -6.00 -22.96
N ALA A 84 -3.73 -6.64 -24.09
CA ALA A 84 -4.61 -6.61 -25.26
C ALA A 84 -5.97 -7.27 -24.95
N SER A 85 -6.00 -8.36 -24.18
CA SER A 85 -7.23 -9.08 -23.84
C SER A 85 -8.25 -8.22 -23.08
N PHE A 86 -7.78 -7.39 -22.15
CA PHE A 86 -8.66 -6.44 -21.45
C PHE A 86 -9.15 -5.36 -22.42
N LYS A 87 -8.26 -4.79 -23.24
CA LYS A 87 -8.60 -3.74 -24.22
C LYS A 87 -9.54 -4.22 -25.32
N CYS A 88 -9.41 -5.47 -25.75
CA CYS A 88 -10.30 -6.12 -26.69
C CYS A 88 -11.67 -6.48 -26.08
N GLY A 89 -11.83 -6.31 -24.76
CA GLY A 89 -13.09 -6.55 -24.08
C GLY A 89 -13.40 -8.03 -23.88
N ASN A 90 -12.39 -8.90 -23.81
CA ASN A 90 -12.59 -10.34 -23.52
C ASN A 90 -13.04 -10.58 -22.07
N TYR A 91 -12.75 -9.63 -21.18
CA TYR A 91 -13.20 -9.63 -19.80
C TYR A 91 -13.18 -8.22 -19.24
N ALA A 92 -13.98 -7.98 -18.21
CA ALA A 92 -13.98 -6.75 -17.42
C ALA A 92 -13.60 -7.05 -15.97
N VAL A 93 -12.92 -6.11 -15.32
CA VAL A 93 -12.49 -6.19 -13.93
C VAL A 93 -13.07 -4.99 -13.18
N GLU A 94 -13.78 -5.24 -12.08
CA GLU A 94 -14.38 -4.23 -11.21
C GLU A 94 -13.91 -4.47 -9.77
N LEU A 95 -13.40 -3.44 -9.11
CA LEU A 95 -13.01 -3.52 -7.71
C LEU A 95 -14.21 -3.32 -6.80
N MET A 96 -14.42 -4.23 -5.86
CA MET A 96 -15.52 -4.16 -4.91
C MET A 96 -15.17 -3.17 -3.79
N ASN A 97 -16.01 -2.16 -3.59
CA ASN A 97 -15.82 -1.11 -2.57
C ASN A 97 -14.44 -0.42 -2.65
N ASP A 98 -13.90 -0.25 -3.87
CA ASP A 98 -12.54 0.25 -4.09
C ASP A 98 -11.43 -0.58 -3.41
N SER A 99 -11.74 -1.81 -3.00
CA SER A 99 -10.78 -2.73 -2.40
C SER A 99 -9.89 -3.36 -3.45
N LEU A 100 -8.58 -3.22 -3.26
CA LEU A 100 -7.60 -3.90 -4.08
C LEU A 100 -7.54 -5.41 -3.80
N TYR A 101 -8.20 -5.91 -2.76
CA TYR A 101 -8.20 -7.33 -2.41
C TYR A 101 -9.43 -8.09 -2.89
N ASP A 102 -10.46 -7.39 -3.39
CA ASP A 102 -11.74 -8.00 -3.78
C ASP A 102 -12.18 -7.52 -5.17
N TRP A 103 -12.11 -8.43 -6.15
CA TRP A 103 -12.24 -8.13 -7.58
C TRP A 103 -13.35 -8.98 -8.20
N ASN A 104 -14.27 -8.32 -8.89
CA ASN A 104 -15.24 -8.96 -9.77
C ASN A 104 -14.71 -9.02 -11.19
N VAL A 105 -14.52 -10.24 -11.72
CA VAL A 105 -14.11 -10.45 -13.11
C VAL A 105 -15.28 -11.01 -13.92
N LYS A 106 -15.74 -10.24 -14.90
CA LYS A 106 -16.80 -10.64 -15.83
C LYS A 106 -16.18 -11.10 -17.13
N LEU A 107 -16.38 -12.36 -17.50
CA LEU A 107 -15.94 -12.89 -18.80
C LEU A 107 -16.92 -12.44 -19.87
N LEU A 108 -16.42 -11.75 -20.88
CA LEU A 108 -17.19 -11.20 -21.99
C LEU A 108 -16.84 -12.04 -23.23
N ARG A 109 -17.85 -12.62 -23.86
CA ARG A 109 -17.69 -13.64 -24.90
C ARG A 109 -17.92 -13.09 -26.29
#